data_AF-A0A841GLA3-F1
#
_entry.id   AF-A0A841GLA3-F1
#
_cell.length_a   1.000
_cell.length_b   1.000
_cell.length_c   1.000
_cell.angle_alpha   90.00
_cell.angle_beta   90.00
_cell.angle_gamma   90.00
#
_symmetry.space_group_name_H-M   'P 1'
#
loop_
_entity.id
_entity.type
_entity.pdbx_description
1 polymer ?
#
loop_
_entity_poly.entity_id
_entity_poly.type
_entity_poly.pdbx_seq_one_letter_code
_entity_poly.pdbx_strand_id
1 'polypeptide(L)' 'MLEPQALIFELDDIKVSLFEYKYPLLKQPDKVGKLYLASDEDIACMKMSAIAQRGLKKDF' A
#
# COMPACT_ATOMS: atom_id res chain seq x y z
N MET A 1 6.32 8.65 -17.84
CA MET A 1 5.48 8.46 -16.63
C MET A 1 5.30 6.96 -16.46
N LEU A 2 5.86 6.36 -15.40
CA LEU A 2 5.59 4.95 -15.10
C LEU A 2 4.16 4.84 -14.55
N GLU A 3 3.36 3.96 -15.14
CA GLU A 3 2.08 3.55 -14.57
C GLU A 3 2.36 2.75 -13.29
N PRO A 4 1.65 2.98 -12.17
CA PRO A 4 1.89 2.22 -10.96
C PRO A 4 1.59 0.74 -11.24
N GLN A 5 2.60 -0.11 -11.09
CA GLN A 5 2.48 -1.54 -11.32
C GLN A 5 2.34 -2.24 -9.98
N ALA A 6 1.25 -3.00 -9.83
CA ALA A 6 1.08 -3.88 -8.69
C ALA A 6 1.66 -5.26 -9.03
N LEU A 7 2.56 -5.77 -8.18
CA LEU A 7 3.02 -7.15 -8.27
C LEU A 7 2.14 -7.99 -7.35
N ILE A 8 1.36 -8.90 -7.95
CA ILE A 8 0.47 -9.81 -7.23
C ILE A 8 0.99 -11.23 -7.43
N PHE A 9 1.19 -11.95 -6.33
CA PHE A 9 1.64 -13.33 -6.34
C PHE A 9 1.13 -14.07 -5.10
N GLU A 10 1.39 -15.37 -5.05
CA GLU A 10 1.05 -16.24 -3.94
C GLU A 10 2.33 -16.88 -3.40
N LEU A 11 2.47 -16.91 -2.07
CA LEU A 11 3.58 -17.55 -1.37
C LEU A 11 2.97 -18.45 -0.29
N ASP A 12 3.18 -19.76 -0.39
CA ASP A 12 2.64 -20.75 0.56
C ASP A 12 1.12 -20.57 0.82
N ASP A 13 0.34 -20.48 -0.26
CA ASP A 13 -1.11 -20.21 -0.26
C ASP A 13 -1.53 -18.83 0.33
N ILE A 14 -0.56 -17.95 0.63
CA ILE A 14 -0.80 -16.58 1.10
C ILE A 14 -0.73 -15.61 -0.07
N LYS A 15 -1.84 -14.88 -0.30
CA LYS A 15 -1.90 -13.83 -1.32
C LYS A 15 -1.09 -12.62 -0.89
N VAL A 16 -0.10 -12.26 -1.70
CA VAL A 16 0.74 -11.08 -1.52
C VAL A 16 0.48 -10.08 -2.63
N SER A 17 0.42 -8.80 -2.27
CA SER A 17 0.27 -7.71 -3.23
C SER A 17 1.20 -6.58 -2.85
N LEU A 18 2.10 -6.22 -3.76
CA LEU A 18 3.03 -5.10 -3.61
C LEU A 18 2.58 -3.98 -4.54
N PHE A 19 2.44 -2.77 -3.98
CA PHE A 19 1.96 -1.60 -4.70
C PHE A 19 3.03 -0.51 -4.72
N GLU A 20 3.26 0.08 -5.87
CA GLU A 20 4.03 1.31 -5.99
C GLU A 20 3.10 2.52 -5.89
N TYR A 21 3.48 3.49 -5.06
CA TYR A 21 2.76 4.75 -4.91
C TYR A 21 3.58 5.90 -5.49
N LYS A 22 2.93 6.82 -6.23
CA LYS A 22 3.58 7.97 -6.89
C LYS A 22 3.96 9.10 -5.92
N TYR A 23 4.16 8.80 -4.64
CA TYR A 23 4.56 9.74 -3.61
C TYR A 23 5.53 9.07 -2.63
N PRO A 24 6.51 9.80 -2.07
CA PRO A 24 7.40 9.27 -1.05
C PRO A 24 6.66 9.10 0.28
N LEU A 25 7.19 8.27 1.18
CA LEU A 25 6.65 8.16 2.53
C LEU A 25 6.64 9.54 3.22
N LEU A 26 5.50 9.89 3.79
CA LEU A 26 5.28 11.15 4.49
C LEU A 26 5.96 11.16 5.86
N LYS A 27 6.06 9.99 6.50
CA LYS A 27 6.75 9.80 7.78
C LYS A 27 7.65 8.57 7.76
N GLN A 28 8.53 8.50 8.75
CA GLN A 28 9.32 7.28 8.98
C GLN A 28 8.40 6.14 9.42
N PRO A 29 8.57 4.92 8.88
CA PRO A 29 7.82 3.75 9.35
C PRO A 29 8.12 3.40 10.80
N ASP A 30 7.09 3.00 11.53
CA ASP A 30 7.23 2.48 12.88
C ASP A 30 7.76 1.05 12.86
N LYS A 31 8.69 0.75 13.76
CA LYS A 31 9.21 -0.62 13.92
C LYS A 31 8.36 -1.41 14.90
N VAL A 32 7.55 -2.32 14.38
CA VAL A 32 6.70 -3.21 15.18
C VAL A 32 7.32 -4.61 15.15
N GLY A 33 8.08 -4.94 16.18
CA GLY A 33 8.82 -6.20 16.26
C GLY A 33 9.89 -6.30 15.16
N LYS A 34 9.68 -7.21 14.21
CA LYS A 34 10.56 -7.42 13.04
C LYS A 34 10.06 -6.75 11.77
N LEU A 35 8.95 -6.01 11.84
CA LEU A 35 8.29 -5.39 10.69
C LEU A 35 8.38 -3.87 10.76
N TYR A 36 8.38 -3.23 9.59
CA TYR A 36 8.19 -1.80 9.43
C TYR A 36 6.75 -1.54 8.99
N LEU A 37 6.03 -0.75 9.79
CA LEU A 37 4.65 -0.37 9.53
C LEU A 37 4.62 1.09 9.10
N ALA A 38 3.93 1.38 7.99
CA ALA A 38 3.76 2.77 7.56
C ALA A 38 2.94 3.56 8.58
N SER A 39 3.14 4.88 8.63
CA SER A 39 2.37 5.75 9.51
C SER A 39 0.89 5.77 9.14
N ASP A 40 0.01 6.16 10.07
CA ASP A 40 -1.42 6.29 9.81
C ASP A 40 -1.70 7.27 8.65
N GLU A 41 -0.92 8.35 8.52
CA GLU A 41 -1.04 9.29 7.40
C GLU A 41 -0.67 8.65 6.06
N ASP A 42 0.41 7.88 6.02
CA ASP A 42 0.80 7.13 4.82
C ASP A 42 -0.29 6.11 4.45
N ILE A 43 -0.82 5.36 5.42
CA ILE A 43 -1.91 4.38 5.19
C ILE A 43 -3.18 5.08 4.66
N ALA A 44 -3.51 6.26 5.19
CA ALA A 44 -4.64 7.05 4.70
C ALA A 44 -4.44 7.50 3.24
N CYS A 45 -3.24 7.95 2.88
CA CYS A 45 -2.89 8.30 1.50
C CYS A 45 -2.92 7.09 0.56
N MET A 46 -2.46 5.92 1.02
CA MET A 46 -2.54 4.66 0.27
C MET A 46 -4.00 4.29 -0.04
N LYS A 47 -4.89 4.44 0.95
CA LYS A 47 -6.32 4.17 0.79
C LYS A 47 -6.99 5.19 -0.13
N MET A 48 -6.67 6.48 -0.01
CA MET A 48 -7.14 7.52 -0.93
C MET A 48 -6.73 7.21 -2.38
N SER A 49 -5.48 6.79 -2.60
CA SER A 49 -5.00 6.39 -3.92
C SER A 49 -5.77 5.18 -4.48
N ALA A 50 -6.07 4.19 -3.63
CA ALA A 50 -6.89 3.04 -4.02
C ALA A 50 -8.32 3.44 -4.40
N ILE A 51 -8.97 4.32 -3.62
CA ILE A 51 -10.30 4.84 -3.91
C ILE A 51 -10.31 5.57 -5.26
N ALA A 52 -9.32 6.43 -5.52
CA ALA A 52 -9.22 7.19 -6.76
C ALA A 52 -9.00 6.32 -8.00
N GLN A 53 -8.31 5.18 -7.86
CA GLN A 53 -8.01 4.28 -8.98
C GLN A 53 -9.11 3.26 -9.26
N ARG A 54 -9.66 2.61 -8.21
CA ARG A 54 -10.61 1.48 -8.36
C ARG A 54 -11.95 1.65 -7.65
N GLY A 55 -11.99 2.38 -6.54
CA GLY A 55 -13.23 2.66 -5.79
C GLY A 55 -14.05 1.43 -5.35
N LEU A 56 -13.44 0.36 -4.84
CA LEU A 56 -14.18 -0.83 -4.40
C LEU A 56 -14.84 -0.62 -3.03
N LYS A 57 -15.92 -1.35 -2.73
CA LYS A 57 -16.65 -1.25 -1.44
C LYS A 57 -15.75 -1.40 -0.20
N LYS A 58 -14.66 -2.18 -0.28
CA LYS A 58 -13.69 -2.40 0.81
C LYS A 58 -12.71 -1.23 1.02
N ASP A 59 -12.67 -0.30 0.06
CA ASP A 59 -11.77 0.84 0.10
C ASP A 59 -12.37 1.98 0.93
N PHE A 60 -13.70 2.09 0.98
CA PHE A 60 -14.46 2.96 1.88
C PHE A 60 -14.58 2.37 3.28
#